data_AF-A0A952XY50-F1
#
_entry.id   AF-A0A952XY50-F1
#
_cell.length_a   1.000
_cell.length_b   1.000
_cell.length_c   1.000
_cell.angle_alpha   90.00
_cell.angle_beta   90.00
_cell.angle_gamma   90.00
#
_symmetry.space_group_name_H-M   'P 1'
#
loop_
_entity.id
_entity.type
_entity.pdbx_description
1 polymer ?
#
loop_
_entity_poly.entity_id
_entity_poly.type
_entity_poly.pdbx_seq_one_letter_code
_entity_poly.pdbx_strand_id
1 'polypeptide(L)'
;MPRKRRFSKRNLSTESELEIWGPVFECGHTFTGDLDDVGVIDPAGIIPPDQKEAVTAAFMSAARDAWKRLGPTFLEQTDRKDLWAVKQFGEPSCR
;
A
#
# COMPACT_ATOMS: atom_id res chain seq x y z
N MET A 1 -19.06 -18.27 6.08
CA MET A 1 -17.78 -19.03 6.07
C MET A 1 -16.68 -18.10 5.55
N PRO A 2 -15.54 -17.94 6.24
CA PRO A 2 -14.44 -17.13 5.74
C PRO A 2 -13.75 -17.88 4.60
N ARG A 3 -13.73 -17.29 3.40
CA ARG A 3 -13.01 -17.87 2.26
C ARG A 3 -11.51 -17.64 2.49
N LYS A 4 -10.77 -18.70 2.80
CA LYS A 4 -9.31 -18.74 2.73
C LYS A 4 -8.90 -18.46 1.28
N ARG A 5 -8.62 -17.20 0.94
CA ARG A 5 -8.06 -16.85 -0.37
C ARG A 5 -6.67 -17.49 -0.45
N ARG A 6 -6.49 -18.43 -1.38
CA ARG A 6 -5.17 -18.99 -1.67
C ARG A 6 -4.34 -17.85 -2.26
N PHE A 7 -3.25 -17.48 -1.58
CA PHE A 7 -2.20 -16.64 -2.13
C PHE A 7 -1.55 -17.34 -3.34
N SER A 8 -2.22 -17.31 -4.49
CA SER A 8 -1.53 -17.51 -5.75
C SER A 8 -0.59 -16.33 -5.88
N LYS A 9 0.73 -16.59 -5.95
CA LYS A 9 1.73 -15.64 -6.42
C LYS A 9 1.32 -15.16 -7.82
N ARG A 10 0.38 -14.22 -7.91
CA ARG A 10 0.14 -13.48 -9.14
C ARG A 10 1.36 -12.59 -9.27
N ASN A 11 2.14 -12.80 -10.32
CA ASN A 11 3.02 -11.76 -10.82
C ASN A 11 2.10 -10.63 -11.26
N LEU A 12 1.74 -9.75 -10.33
CA LEU A 12 1.01 -8.54 -10.65
C LEU A 12 1.90 -7.70 -11.56
N SER A 13 1.32 -7.14 -12.61
CA SER A 13 2.02 -6.16 -13.42
C SER A 13 2.28 -4.92 -12.58
N THR A 14 3.31 -4.14 -12.92
CA THR A 14 3.60 -2.86 -12.25
C THR A 14 2.39 -1.92 -12.26
N GLU A 15 1.59 -1.94 -13.34
CA GLU A 15 0.34 -1.18 -13.44
C GLU A 15 -0.70 -1.66 -12.43
N SER A 16 -0.91 -2.96 -12.31
CA SER A 16 -1.86 -3.52 -11.33
C SER A 16 -1.42 -3.24 -9.89
N GLU A 17 -0.12 -3.25 -9.60
CA GLU A 17 0.37 -2.85 -8.28
C GLU A 17 0.15 -1.35 -8.02
N LEU A 18 0.31 -0.49 -9.03
CA LEU A 18 0.02 0.95 -8.92
C LEU A 18 -1.46 1.23 -8.66
N GLU A 19 -2.38 0.46 -9.26
CA GLU A 19 -3.81 0.59 -8.98
C GLU A 19 -4.14 0.26 -7.52
N ILE A 20 -3.49 -0.77 -6.94
CA ILE A 20 -3.69 -1.18 -5.55
C ILE A 20 -3.05 -0.19 -4.57
N TRP A 21 -1.81 0.24 -4.85
CA TRP A 21 -1.04 1.09 -3.95
C TRP A 21 -1.29 2.59 -4.14
N GLY A 22 -1.86 3.01 -5.27
CA GLY A 22 -2.15 4.40 -5.60
C GLY A 22 -2.95 5.10 -4.50
N PRO A 23 -4.11 4.57 -4.07
CA PRO A 23 -4.86 5.13 -2.96
C PRO A 23 -4.05 5.26 -1.67
N VAL A 24 -3.21 4.27 -1.35
CA VAL A 24 -2.30 4.33 -0.18
C VAL A 24 -1.31 5.47 -0.32
N PHE A 25 -0.75 5.69 -1.51
CA PHE A 25 0.19 6.78 -1.72
C PHE A 25 -0.47 8.16 -1.61
N GLU A 26 -1.73 8.27 -2.05
CA GLU A 26 -2.49 9.51 -1.95
C GLU A 26 -2.89 9.85 -0.51
N CYS A 27 -3.49 8.91 0.21
CA CYS A 27 -4.19 9.19 1.47
C CYS A 27 -3.83 8.28 2.65
N GLY A 28 -2.94 7.30 2.46
CA GLY A 28 -2.47 6.40 3.50
C GLY A 28 -3.34 5.16 3.74
N HIS A 29 -4.39 4.96 2.94
CA HIS A 29 -5.33 3.86 3.05
C HIS A 29 -5.83 3.42 1.67
N THR A 30 -6.30 2.18 1.54
CA THR A 30 -6.96 1.74 0.29
C THR A 30 -8.46 1.94 0.29
N PHE A 31 -9.10 1.89 1.45
CA PHE A 31 -10.57 1.89 1.63
C PHE A 31 -11.33 0.73 0.95
N THR A 32 -10.71 0.00 0.01
CA THR A 32 -11.34 -1.04 -0.80
C THR A 32 -10.96 -2.47 -0.38
N GLY A 33 -9.92 -2.65 0.43
CA GLY A 33 -9.43 -3.97 0.86
C GLY A 33 -8.57 -4.68 -0.20
N ASP A 34 -8.15 -3.97 -1.25
CA ASP A 34 -7.34 -4.53 -2.34
C ASP A 34 -5.90 -4.87 -1.90
N LEU A 35 -5.47 -4.39 -0.73
CA LEU A 35 -4.19 -4.78 -0.12
C LEU A 35 -4.13 -6.25 0.31
N ASP A 36 -5.28 -6.90 0.53
CA ASP A 36 -5.34 -8.33 0.85
C ASP A 36 -4.67 -9.16 -0.25
N ASP A 37 -4.77 -8.71 -1.51
CA ASP A 37 -4.22 -9.42 -2.67
C ASP A 37 -2.68 -9.31 -2.75
N VAL A 38 -2.08 -8.32 -2.08
CA VAL A 38 -0.62 -8.19 -1.87
C VAL A 38 -0.17 -8.62 -0.47
N GLY A 39 -1.07 -9.16 0.34
CA GLY A 39 -0.79 -9.70 1.67
C GLY A 39 -0.56 -8.65 2.75
N VAL A 40 -1.10 -7.45 2.55
CA VAL A 40 -1.02 -6.34 3.50
C VAL A 40 -2.41 -6.06 4.06
N ILE A 41 -2.50 -5.78 5.36
CA ILE A 41 -3.78 -5.43 6.00
C ILE A 41 -3.81 -3.92 6.19
N ASP A 42 -4.90 -3.27 5.78
CA ASP A 42 -5.10 -1.84 5.99
C ASP A 42 -5.41 -1.55 7.47
N PRO A 43 -4.62 -0.71 8.16
CA PRO A 43 -4.84 -0.37 9.57
C PRO A 43 -6.13 0.41 9.84
N ALA A 44 -6.80 0.96 8.81
CA ALA A 44 -8.13 1.55 8.93
C ALA A 44 -9.27 0.53 9.05
N GLY A 45 -9.00 -0.76 8.80
CA GLY A 45 -9.97 -1.84 8.93
C GLY A 45 -10.31 -2.22 10.38
N ILE A 46 -11.21 -3.19 10.53
CA ILE A 46 -11.56 -3.77 11.83
C ILE A 46 -10.43 -4.73 12.25
N ILE A 47 -9.53 -4.25 13.11
CA ILE A 47 -8.40 -5.03 13.64
C ILE A 47 -8.55 -5.15 15.16
N PRO A 48 -8.30 -6.35 15.75
CA PRO A 48 -8.25 -6.51 17.20
C PRO A 48 -7.26 -5.53 17.86
N PRO A 49 -7.58 -4.91 19.01
CA PRO A 49 -6.72 -3.89 19.63
C PRO A 49 -5.30 -4.39 19.94
N ASP A 50 -5.17 -5.65 20.32
CA ASP A 50 -3.93 -6.37 20.59
C ASP A 50 -3.04 -6.55 19.36
N GLN A 51 -3.60 -6.46 18.15
CA GLN A 51 -2.89 -6.65 16.88
C GLN A 51 -2.71 -5.34 16.11
N LYS A 52 -3.36 -4.26 16.53
CA LYS A 52 -3.38 -2.99 15.80
C LYS A 52 -1.98 -2.40 15.58
N GLU A 53 -1.13 -2.43 16.60
CA GLU A 53 0.25 -1.93 16.48
C GLU A 53 1.08 -2.76 15.49
N ALA A 54 1.01 -4.09 15.59
CA ALA A 54 1.74 -4.99 14.71
C ALA A 54 1.28 -4.85 13.25
N VAL A 55 -0.03 -4.74 13.01
CA VAL A 55 -0.59 -4.52 11.66
C VAL A 55 -0.17 -3.16 11.11
N THR A 56 -0.22 -2.10 11.93
CA THR A 56 0.21 -0.76 11.50
C THR A 56 1.69 -0.74 11.14
N ALA A 57 2.55 -1.39 11.93
CA ALA A 57 3.98 -1.47 11.65
C ALA A 57 4.26 -2.25 10.34
N ALA A 58 3.58 -3.39 10.14
CA ALA A 58 3.70 -4.17 8.91
C ALA A 58 3.21 -3.38 7.68
N PHE A 59 2.09 -2.68 7.81
CA PHE A 59 1.55 -1.81 6.77
C PHE A 59 2.53 -0.69 6.40
N MET A 60 3.07 0.04 7.39
CA MET A 60 4.02 1.12 7.14
C MET A 60 5.30 0.62 6.48
N SER A 61 5.79 -0.56 6.85
CA SER A 61 6.94 -1.19 6.19
C SER A 61 6.63 -1.53 4.73
N ALA A 62 5.50 -2.18 4.47
CA ALA A 62 5.10 -2.57 3.12
C ALA A 62 4.84 -1.35 2.22
N ALA A 63 4.14 -0.34 2.75
CA ALA A 63 3.89 0.91 2.04
C ALA A 63 5.18 1.65 1.69
N ARG A 64 6.18 1.66 2.60
CA ARG A 64 7.48 2.26 2.32
C ARG A 64 8.23 1.53 1.21
N ASP A 65 8.20 0.20 1.21
CA ASP A 65 8.90 -0.59 0.19
C ASP A 65 8.18 -0.54 -1.16
N ALA A 66 6.85 -0.50 -1.16
CA ALA A 66 6.06 -0.21 -2.36
C ALA A 66 6.36 1.20 -2.90
N TRP A 67 6.45 2.21 -2.03
CA TRP A 67 6.77 3.58 -2.43
C TRP A 67 8.16 3.71 -3.08
N LYS A 68 9.16 2.99 -2.58
CA LYS A 68 10.50 2.98 -3.23
C LYS A 68 10.45 2.40 -4.64
N ARG A 69 9.62 1.38 -4.87
CA ARG A 69 9.52 0.66 -6.16
C ARG A 69 8.64 1.39 -7.17
N LEU A 70 7.49 1.86 -6.71
CA LEU A 70 6.39 2.35 -7.55
C LEU A 70 6.25 3.87 -7.49
N GLY A 71 6.81 4.52 -6.46
CA GLY A 71 6.70 5.95 -6.24
C GLY A 71 7.17 6.81 -7.42
N PRO A 72 8.31 6.51 -8.09
CA PRO A 72 8.72 7.26 -9.26
C PRO A 72 7.67 7.22 -10.38
N THR A 73 7.20 6.02 -10.74
CA THR A 73 6.16 5.84 -11.77
C THR A 73 4.84 6.47 -11.37
N PHE A 74 4.46 6.40 -10.09
CA PHE A 74 3.27 7.05 -9.57
C PHE A 74 3.35 8.58 -9.67
N LEU A 75 4.51 9.16 -9.33
CA LEU A 75 4.77 10.60 -9.42
C LEU A 75 4.75 11.11 -10.88
N GLU A 76 5.18 10.29 -11.84
CA GLU A 76 5.07 10.62 -13.26
C GLU A 76 3.61 10.63 -13.76
N GLN A 77 2.73 9.86 -13.12
CA GLN A 77 1.32 9.74 -13.49
C GLN A 77 0.39 10.70 -12.72
N THR A 78 0.87 11.33 -11.64
CA THR A 78 0.03 12.16 -10.77
C THR A 78 0.53 13.61 -10.70
N ASP A 79 -0.38 14.56 -10.89
CA ASP A 79 -0.08 15.99 -10.69
C ASP A 79 -0.29 16.44 -9.23
N ARG A 80 -0.62 15.50 -8.32
CA ARG A 80 -0.90 15.81 -6.93
C ARG A 80 0.36 16.09 -6.14
N LYS A 81 0.40 17.24 -5.46
CA LYS A 81 1.51 17.66 -4.60
C LYS A 81 1.37 17.24 -3.14
N ASP A 82 0.15 16.99 -2.69
CA ASP A 82 -0.17 16.65 -1.29
C ASP A 82 -0.36 15.14 -1.09
N LEU A 83 0.66 14.36 -1.43
CA LEU A 83 0.62 12.90 -1.29
C LEU A 83 1.00 12.49 0.14
N TRP A 84 0.19 11.61 0.74
CA TRP A 84 0.49 11.03 2.04
C TRP A 84 1.84 10.32 2.06
N ALA A 85 2.18 9.56 1.01
CA ALA A 85 3.45 8.85 0.94
C ALA A 85 4.67 9.79 0.90
N VAL A 86 4.55 10.94 0.24
CA VAL A 86 5.61 11.97 0.27
C VAL A 86 5.76 12.55 1.68
N LYS A 87 4.64 12.83 2.37
CA LYS A 87 4.66 13.36 3.75
C LYS A 87 5.24 12.35 4.74
N GLN A 88 4.98 11.05 4.57
CA GLN A 88 5.44 10.03 5.52
C GLN A 88 6.80 9.42 5.21
N PHE A 89 7.12 9.22 3.93
CA PHE A 89 8.34 8.52 3.52
C PHE A 89 9.35 9.42 2.80
N GLY A 90 8.95 10.63 2.40
CA GLY A 90 9.73 11.54 1.57
C GLY A 90 9.58 11.25 0.06
N GLU A 91 10.31 12.01 -0.75
CA GLU A 91 10.41 11.73 -2.18
C GLU A 91 11.11 10.37 -2.41
N PRO A 92 10.59 9.55 -3.34
CA PRO A 92 11.21 8.27 -3.65
C PRO A 92 12.58 8.54 -4.30
N SER A 93 13.64 8.08 -3.66
CA SER A 93 15.00 8.16 -4.21
C SER A 93 15.09 7.33 -5.48
N CYS A 94 15.19 7.97 -6.65
CA CYS A 94 15.67 7.33 -7.87
C CYS A 94 17.08 6.80 -7.59
N ARG A 95 17.25 5.47 -7.48
CA ARG A 95 18.56 4.85 -7.39
C ARG A 95 18.69 3.77 -8.45
#